data_AF-K3X531-F1
#
_entry.id   AF-K3X531-F1
#
_cell.length_a   1.000
_cell.length_b   1.000
_cell.length_c   1.000
_cell.angle_alpha   90.00
_cell.angle_beta   90.00
_cell.angle_gamma   90.00
#
_symmetry.space_group_name_H-M   'P 1'
#
loop_
_entity.id
_entity.type
_entity.pdbx_description
1 polymer ?
#
loop_
_entity_poly.entity_id
_entity_poly.type
_entity_poly.pdbx_seq_one_letter_code
_entity_poly.pdbx_strand_id
1 'polypeptide(L)'
;MVCAIASDILILVLVLAMVFGFVYRKAPIIERSQFELLKLMIFGSILMHLSAIAYTGEPSDVLCAVRPLLVSSGFTTKFGAPFLKSLRVYRVFMKGSKKRVTISILMMVKVLSVFYVNFLRSTLLLHQIAYL
;
A
#
# COMPACT_ATOMS: atom_id res chain seq x y z
N MET A 1 -16.52 -9.62 14.85
CA MET A 1 -17.54 -9.75 13.77
C MET A 1 -17.76 -8.45 13.01
N VAL A 2 -18.10 -7.33 13.67
CA VAL A 2 -18.32 -6.03 12.99
C VAL A 2 -17.13 -5.58 12.12
N CYS A 3 -15.90 -5.78 12.60
CA CYS A 3 -14.69 -5.43 11.84
C CYS A 3 -14.47 -6.28 10.57
N ALA A 4 -14.93 -7.54 10.58
CA ALA A 4 -14.83 -8.42 9.41
C ALA A 4 -15.85 -7.99 8.34
N ILE A 5 -17.10 -7.77 8.75
CA ILE A 5 -18.18 -7.30 7.86
C ILE A 5 -17.80 -5.95 7.22
N ALA A 6 -17.25 -5.02 8.00
CA ALA A 6 -16.79 -3.74 7.49
C ALA A 6 -15.64 -3.90 6.47
N SER A 7 -14.73 -4.85 6.71
CA SER A 7 -13.60 -5.11 5.80
C SER A 7 -14.08 -5.71 4.48
N ASP A 8 -15.03 -6.63 4.51
CA ASP A 8 -15.60 -7.24 3.31
C ASP A 8 -16.35 -6.23 2.44
N ILE A 9 -17.14 -5.34 3.07
CA ILE A 9 -17.83 -4.24 2.37
C ILE A 9 -16.81 -3.31 1.70
N LEU A 10 -15.73 -2.95 2.41
CA LEU A 10 -14.70 -2.07 1.87
C LEU A 10 -13.91 -2.71 0.72
N ILE A 11 -13.64 -4.03 0.79
CA ILE A 11 -13.05 -4.78 -0.32
C ILE A 11 -13.98 -4.74 -1.55
N LEU A 12 -15.29 -4.95 -1.36
CA LEU A 12 -16.27 -4.87 -2.45
C LEU A 12 -16.26 -3.49 -3.12
N VAL A 13 -16.27 -2.41 -2.31
CA VAL A 13 -16.19 -1.03 -2.82
C VAL A 13 -14.88 -0.78 -3.57
N LEU A 14 -13.76 -1.31 -3.08
CA LEU A 14 -12.45 -1.20 -3.76
C LEU A 14 -12.42 -1.93 -5.11
N VAL A 15 -13.05 -3.10 -5.21
CA VAL A 15 -13.18 -3.84 -6.47
C VAL A 15 -14.05 -3.05 -7.45
N LEU A 16 -15.17 -2.49 -7.01
CA LEU A 16 -16.02 -1.62 -7.85
C LEU A 16 -15.25 -0.38 -8.32
N ALA A 17 -14.46 0.25 -7.45
CA ALA A 17 -13.62 1.38 -7.82
C ALA A 17 -12.53 0.99 -8.85
N MET A 18 -11.99 -0.22 -8.75
CA MET A 18 -11.05 -0.74 -9.74
C MET A 18 -11.73 -0.95 -11.10
N VAL A 19 -12.91 -1.59 -11.12
CA VAL A 19 -13.71 -1.79 -12.35
C VAL A 19 -14.08 -0.44 -12.97
N PHE A 20 -14.56 0.51 -12.17
CA PHE A 20 -14.85 1.87 -12.62
C PHE A 20 -13.62 2.54 -13.23
N GLY A 21 -12.46 2.42 -12.58
CA GLY A 21 -11.20 2.90 -13.13
C GLY A 21 -10.90 2.28 -14.50
N PHE A 22 -11.14 0.97 -14.68
CA PHE A 22 -10.92 0.25 -15.94
C PHE A 22 -11.93 0.59 -17.05
N VAL A 23 -13.16 0.94 -16.70
CA VAL A 23 -14.18 1.36 -17.68
C VAL A 23 -13.93 2.80 -18.15
N TYR A 24 -13.66 3.71 -17.21
CA TYR A 24 -13.49 5.14 -17.50
C TYR A 24 -12.03 5.53 -17.81
N ARG A 25 -11.23 4.60 -18.36
CA ARG A 25 -9.79 4.81 -18.66
C ARG A 25 -9.51 6.01 -19.56
N LYS A 26 -10.45 6.36 -20.44
CA LYS A 26 -10.34 7.45 -21.40
C LYS A 26 -10.84 8.79 -20.87
N ALA A 27 -11.34 8.84 -19.64
CA ALA A 27 -11.74 10.11 -19.04
C ALA A 27 -10.50 10.95 -18.73
N PRO A 28 -10.44 12.23 -19.14
CA PRO A 28 -9.25 13.08 -19.00
C PRO A 28 -8.83 13.27 -17.53
N ILE A 29 -9.78 13.15 -16.60
CA ILE A 29 -9.55 13.22 -15.14
C ILE A 29 -8.67 12.05 -14.67
N ILE A 30 -8.94 10.84 -15.17
CA ILE A 30 -8.28 9.61 -14.75
C ILE A 30 -6.92 9.47 -15.45
N GLU A 31 -6.82 9.88 -16.72
CA GLU A 31 -5.58 9.88 -17.49
C GLU A 31 -4.53 10.81 -16.88
N ARG A 32 -4.94 12.01 -16.44
CA ARG A 32 -4.04 12.99 -15.78
C ARG A 32 -3.53 12.50 -14.42
N SER A 33 -4.27 11.63 -13.73
CA SER A 33 -3.94 11.17 -12.38
C SER A 33 -2.93 9.99 -12.33
N GLN A 34 -2.39 9.54 -13.46
CA GLN A 34 -1.48 8.39 -13.57
C GLN A 34 -2.05 7.08 -13.00
N PHE A 35 -2.58 6.27 -13.91
CA PHE A 35 -3.26 5.03 -13.57
C PHE A 35 -2.40 4.01 -12.81
N GLU A 36 -1.08 4.05 -12.98
CA GLU A 36 -0.14 3.18 -12.27
C GLU A 36 -0.16 3.42 -10.74
N LEU A 37 -0.19 4.69 -10.31
CA LEU A 37 -0.24 5.04 -8.89
C LEU A 37 -1.59 4.68 -8.25
N LEU A 38 -2.68 4.80 -9.01
CA LEU A 38 -4.01 4.41 -8.57
C LEU A 38 -4.10 2.90 -8.30
N LYS A 39 -3.57 2.07 -9.22
CA LYS A 39 -3.52 0.61 -9.03
C LYS A 39 -2.74 0.22 -7.78
N LEU A 40 -1.60 0.86 -7.53
CA LEU A 40 -0.76 0.62 -6.34
C LEU A 40 -1.46 1.01 -5.04
N MET A 41 -2.17 2.14 -5.01
CA MET A 41 -2.93 2.57 -3.83
C MET A 41 -4.07 1.58 -3.51
N ILE A 42 -4.75 1.05 -4.54
CA ILE A 42 -5.78 0.03 -4.38
C ILE A 42 -5.16 -1.29 -3.88
N PHE A 43 -4.02 -1.71 -4.44
CA PHE A 43 -3.30 -2.91 -3.98
C PHE A 43 -2.91 -2.82 -2.49
N GLY A 44 -2.31 -1.70 -2.05
CA GLY A 44 -1.99 -1.49 -0.64
C GLY A 44 -3.21 -1.47 0.27
N SER A 45 -4.36 -0.99 -0.24
CA SER A 45 -5.62 -1.02 0.49
C SER A 45 -6.17 -2.43 0.67
N ILE A 46 -6.04 -3.31 -0.33
CA ILE A 46 -6.45 -4.71 -0.23
C ILE A 46 -5.63 -5.43 0.86
N LEU A 47 -4.31 -5.25 0.88
CA LEU A 47 -3.43 -5.81 1.91
C LEU A 47 -3.81 -5.36 3.33
N MET A 48 -4.21 -4.10 3.49
CA MET A 48 -4.67 -3.55 4.76
C MET A 48 -5.96 -4.24 5.25
N HIS A 49 -6.93 -4.49 4.36
CA HIS A 49 -8.16 -5.19 4.73
C HIS A 49 -7.92 -6.67 5.00
N LEU A 50 -7.02 -7.32 4.25
CA LEU A 50 -6.56 -8.69 4.55
C LEU A 50 -5.96 -8.78 5.96
N SER A 51 -5.20 -7.77 6.39
CA SER A 51 -4.65 -7.72 7.75
C SER A 51 -5.75 -7.68 8.81
N ALA A 52 -6.83 -6.93 8.58
CA ALA A 52 -7.96 -6.83 9.50
C ALA A 52 -8.72 -8.17 9.63
N ILE A 53 -8.82 -8.93 8.54
CA ILE A 53 -9.40 -10.28 8.55
C ILE A 53 -8.48 -11.24 9.34
N ALA A 54 -7.16 -11.16 9.13
CA ALA A 54 -6.18 -12.00 9.83
C ALA A 54 -6.15 -11.77 11.37
N TYR A 55 -6.60 -10.61 11.85
CA TYR A 55 -6.78 -10.35 13.28
C TYR A 55 -7.95 -11.11 13.90
N THR A 56 -8.93 -11.54 13.09
CA THR A 56 -10.13 -12.25 13.57
C THR A 56 -9.96 -13.77 13.66
N GLY A 57 -8.87 -14.33 13.13
CA GLY A 57 -8.58 -15.77 13.15
C GLY A 57 -7.92 -16.25 14.45
N GLU A 58 -7.96 -17.57 14.67
CA GLU A 58 -7.35 -18.24 15.83
C GLU A 58 -5.83 -17.97 15.94
N PRO A 59 -5.30 -17.90 17.18
CA PRO A 59 -3.88 -17.65 17.40
C PRO A 59 -3.05 -18.84 16.93
N SER A 60 -2.28 -18.62 15.86
CA SER A 60 -1.25 -19.53 15.37
C SER A 60 0.07 -18.76 15.30
N ASP A 61 1.19 -19.43 15.59
CA ASP A 61 2.52 -18.81 15.66
C ASP A 61 2.86 -18.06 14.37
N VAL A 62 2.48 -18.63 13.21
CA VAL A 62 2.69 -18.00 11.91
C VAL A 62 1.80 -16.78 11.69
N LEU A 63 0.55 -16.78 12.15
CA LEU A 63 -0.34 -15.62 12.09
C LEU A 63 0.17 -14.48 12.98
N CYS A 64 0.74 -14.82 14.14
CA CYS A 64 1.26 -13.84 15.09
C CYS A 64 2.46 -13.07 14.51
N ALA A 65 3.37 -13.75 13.82
CA ALA A 65 4.49 -13.12 13.13
C ALA A 65 4.05 -12.31 11.88
N VAL A 66 3.02 -12.77 11.19
CA VAL A 66 2.55 -12.20 9.91
C VAL A 66 1.68 -10.96 10.08
N ARG A 67 0.91 -10.85 11.19
CA ARG A 67 0.07 -9.69 11.52
C ARG A 67 0.77 -8.32 11.39
N PRO A 68 1.90 -8.06 12.07
CA PRO A 68 2.57 -6.75 11.98
C PRO A 68 3.15 -6.49 10.59
N LEU A 69 3.53 -7.54 9.85
CA LEU A 69 4.07 -7.43 8.49
C LEU A 69 2.99 -6.97 7.49
N LEU A 70 1.78 -7.54 7.55
CA LEU A 70 0.69 -7.16 6.65
C LEU A 70 0.21 -5.72 6.89
N VAL A 71 0.07 -5.30 8.16
CA VAL A 71 -0.38 -3.95 8.49
C VAL A 71 0.63 -2.90 8.01
N SER A 72 1.92 -3.11 8.30
CA SER A 72 2.99 -2.17 7.94
C SER A 72 3.18 -2.05 6.42
N SER A 73 3.16 -3.18 5.72
CA SER A 73 3.30 -3.19 4.25
C SER A 73 2.11 -2.53 3.54
N GLY A 74 0.88 -2.81 3.99
CA GLY A 74 -0.34 -2.18 3.47
C GLY A 74 -0.37 -0.67 3.69
N PHE A 75 -0.05 -0.23 4.90
CA PHE A 75 0.01 1.19 5.26
C PHE A 75 1.06 1.94 4.44
N THR A 76 2.28 1.42 4.35
CA THR A 76 3.40 2.04 3.63
C THR A 76 3.08 2.22 2.15
N THR A 77 2.49 1.20 1.53
CA THR A 77 2.13 1.25 0.10
C THR A 77 0.98 2.22 -0.15
N LYS A 78 -0.03 2.24 0.73
CA LYS A 78 -1.20 3.12 0.61
C LYS A 78 -0.85 4.59 0.83
N PHE A 79 -0.02 4.92 1.81
CA PHE A 79 0.42 6.30 2.07
C PHE A 79 1.53 6.77 1.12
N GLY A 80 2.37 5.86 0.63
CA GLY A 80 3.44 6.19 -0.30
C GLY A 80 2.93 6.73 -1.64
N ALA A 81 1.84 6.16 -2.18
CA ALA A 81 1.32 6.59 -3.49
C ALA A 81 0.81 8.06 -3.52
N PRO A 82 -0.04 8.52 -2.58
CA PRO A 82 -0.43 9.94 -2.48
C PRO A 82 0.77 10.87 -2.23
N PHE A 83 1.73 10.45 -1.40
CA PHE A 83 2.91 11.26 -1.09
C PHE A 83 3.73 11.58 -2.36
N LEU A 84 3.92 10.59 -3.23
CA LEU A 84 4.60 10.78 -4.51
C LEU A 84 3.83 11.73 -5.46
N LYS A 85 2.50 11.71 -5.40
CA LYS A 85 1.66 12.65 -6.16
C LYS A 85 1.88 14.09 -5.67
N SER A 86 1.89 14.31 -4.36
CA SER A 86 2.18 15.63 -3.76
C SER A 86 3.60 16.12 -4.09
N LEU A 87 4.60 15.23 -4.07
CA LEU A 87 5.98 15.57 -4.46
C LEU A 87 6.11 15.97 -5.93
N ARG A 88 5.33 15.35 -6.82
CA ARG A 88 5.30 15.75 -8.24
C ARG A 88 4.71 17.16 -8.38
N VAL A 89 3.62 17.46 -7.68
CA VAL A 89 3.00 18.80 -7.68
C VAL A 89 3.99 19.83 -7.15
N TYR A 90 4.65 19.54 -6.02
CA TYR A 90 5.69 20.40 -5.47
C TYR A 90 6.85 20.66 -6.46
N ARG A 91 7.33 19.62 -7.17
CA ARG A 91 8.37 19.80 -8.20
C ARG A 91 7.91 20.59 -9.42
N VAL A 92 6.64 20.47 -9.83
CA VAL A 92 6.08 21.26 -10.94
C VAL A 92 6.07 22.75 -10.60
N PHE A 93 5.76 23.11 -9.36
CA PHE A 93 5.76 24.51 -8.93
C PHE A 93 7.16 25.05 -8.58
N MET A 94 8.08 24.22 -8.06
CA MET A 94 9.40 24.69 -7.63
C MET A 94 10.57 24.47 -8.61
N LYS A 95 10.43 23.60 -9.62
CA LYS A 95 11.50 23.33 -10.60
C LYS A 95 10.99 23.45 -12.03
N GLY A 96 11.03 24.66 -12.58
CA GLY A 96 10.78 24.94 -14.00
C GLY A 96 11.79 24.31 -14.98
N SER A 97 12.83 23.61 -14.52
CA SER A 97 13.80 22.93 -15.39
C SER A 97 14.48 21.74 -14.69
N LYS A 98 14.11 20.51 -15.08
CA LYS A 98 14.98 19.32 -15.32
C LYS A 98 14.17 18.00 -15.37
N LYS A 99 14.46 17.22 -16.42
CA LYS A 99 14.08 15.82 -16.77
C LYS A 99 12.95 15.15 -15.98
N ARG A 100 11.91 14.74 -16.72
CA ARG A 100 10.84 13.82 -16.31
C ARG A 100 11.44 12.53 -15.75
N VAL A 101 11.72 12.51 -14.44
CA VAL A 101 12.05 11.27 -13.73
C VAL A 101 10.74 10.50 -13.65
N THR A 102 10.53 9.60 -14.61
CA THR A 102 9.52 8.57 -14.51
C THR A 102 9.78 7.84 -13.20
N ILE A 103 8.90 8.00 -12.22
CA ILE A 103 8.94 7.18 -11.01
C ILE A 103 8.65 5.77 -11.47
N SER A 104 9.74 5.04 -11.73
CA SER A 104 9.72 3.68 -12.21
C SER A 104 9.23 2.79 -11.08
N ILE A 105 8.49 1.74 -11.44
CA ILE A 105 8.09 0.63 -10.56
C ILE A 105 9.28 0.17 -9.70
N LEU A 106 10.51 0.24 -10.22
CA LEU A 106 11.76 -0.02 -9.52
C LEU A 106 12.01 0.82 -8.26
N MET A 107 11.62 2.11 -8.23
CA MET A 107 11.80 2.95 -7.04
C MET A 107 10.76 2.60 -5.96
N MET A 108 9.53 2.25 -6.36
CA MET A 108 8.51 1.77 -5.43
C MET A 108 8.82 0.38 -4.89
N VAL A 109 9.29 -0.55 -5.74
CA VAL A 109 9.76 -1.87 -5.30
C VAL A 109 11.01 -1.74 -4.44
N LYS A 110 11.94 -0.82 -4.73
CA LYS A 110 13.10 -0.53 -3.84
C LYS A 110 12.67 0.00 -2.48
N VAL A 111 11.72 0.93 -2.43
CA VAL A 111 11.21 1.46 -1.17
C VAL A 111 10.48 0.37 -0.38
N LEU A 112 9.65 -0.44 -1.04
CA LEU A 112 9.00 -1.62 -0.46
C LEU A 112 10.04 -2.63 0.05
N SER A 113 11.07 -2.94 -0.72
CA SER A 113 12.10 -3.91 -0.34
C SER A 113 12.97 -3.40 0.80
N VAL A 114 13.32 -2.11 0.82
CA VAL A 114 14.06 -1.49 1.93
C VAL A 114 13.21 -1.47 3.21
N PHE A 115 11.92 -1.16 3.12
CA PHE A 115 11.01 -1.26 4.27
C PHE A 115 10.86 -2.70 4.75
N TYR A 116 10.67 -3.66 3.85
CA TYR A 116 10.58 -5.09 4.17
C TYR A 116 11.84 -5.60 4.87
N VAL A 117 13.03 -5.29 4.36
CA VAL A 117 14.31 -5.75 4.93
C VAL A 117 14.58 -5.12 6.30
N ASN A 118 14.33 -3.82 6.46
CA ASN A 118 14.49 -3.15 7.77
C ASN A 118 13.48 -3.65 8.80
N PHE A 119 12.24 -3.91 8.38
CA PHE A 119 11.19 -4.34 9.30
C PHE A 119 11.31 -5.83 9.68
N LEU A 120 11.73 -6.69 8.75
CA LEU A 120 12.05 -8.10 9.04
C LEU A 120 13.18 -8.20 10.08
N ARG A 121 14.17 -7.30 9.98
CA ARG A 121 15.24 -7.17 10.99
C ARG A 121 14.69 -6.73 12.36
N SER A 122 13.75 -5.79 12.42
CA SER A 122 13.10 -5.38 13.68
C SER A 122 12.22 -6.48 14.30
N THR A 123 11.51 -7.27 13.49
CA THR A 123 10.66 -8.38 13.99
C THR A 123 11.49 -9.56 14.48
N LEU A 124 12.61 -9.90 13.82
CA LEU A 124 13.57 -10.89 14.32
C LEU A 124 14.17 -10.47 15.67
N LEU A 125 14.52 -9.18 15.82
CA LEU A 125 15.04 -8.63 17.08
C LEU A 125 14.01 -8.73 18.21
N LEU A 126 12.74 -8.39 17.94
CA LEU A 126 11.65 -8.52 18.91
C LEU A 126 11.38 -9.98 19.31
N HIS A 127 11.42 -10.91 18.35
CA HIS A 127 11.28 -12.34 18.63
C HIS A 127 12.43 -12.87 19.48
N GLN A 128 13.64 -12.35 19.29
CA GLN A 128 14.82 -12.75 20.06
C GLN A 128 14.87 -12.14 21.46
N ILE A 129 14.27 -10.96 21.67
CA ILE A 129 14.12 -10.32 23.00
C ILE A 129 12.96 -10.93 23.79
N ALA A 130 11.88 -11.37 23.13
CA ALA A 130 10.72 -11.97 23.80
C ALA A 130 10.96 -13.41 24.29
N TYR A 131 12.01 -14.08 23.81
CA TYR A 131 12.41 -15.44 24.19
C TYR A 131 13.65 -15.49 25.11
N LEU A 132 14.13 -14.33 25.58
CA LEU A 132 15.23 -14.18 26.54
C LEU A 132 14.69 -13.65 27.88
#